data_AF-A0A1F6Y8S7-F1
#
_entry.id   AF-A0A1F6Y8S7-F1
#
_cell.length_a   1.000
_cell.length_b   1.000
_cell.length_c   1.000
_cell.angle_alpha   90.00
_cell.angle_beta   90.00
_cell.angle_gamma   90.00
#
_symmetry.space_group_name_H-M   'P 1'
#
loop_
_entity.id
_entity.type
_entity.pdbx_description
1 polymer ?
#
loop_
_entity_poly.entity_id
_entity_poly.type
_entity_poly.pdbx_seq_one_letter_code
_entity_poly.pdbx_strand_id
1 'polypeptide(L)'
;MDRKKLLICLSALIVFIFLVHVGASFFYWYRALGWLDIFLHFLGGIWLSLAAVWLLRIDDFGIRALFSIIVFVLLFGVLWEGYELLVNSSTTRNPLDVLDTLSDLLLDLLGGGVGIFFVKNYAAKR
;
A
#
# COMPACT_ATOMS: atom_id res chain seq x y z
N MET A 1 -3.41 17.50 9.59
CA MET A 1 -2.25 17.91 8.78
C MET A 1 -2.83 18.66 7.65
N ASP A 2 -2.22 19.78 7.30
CA ASP A 2 -2.64 20.50 6.11
C ASP A 2 -2.65 19.55 4.89
N ARG A 3 -3.73 19.59 4.11
CA ARG A 3 -3.94 18.68 2.98
C ARG A 3 -2.84 18.78 1.94
N LYS A 4 -2.20 19.96 1.80
CA LYS A 4 -1.05 20.13 0.91
C LYS A 4 0.14 19.31 1.39
N LYS A 5 0.42 19.27 2.70
CA LYS A 5 1.49 18.43 3.28
C LYS A 5 1.19 16.95 3.11
N LEU A 6 -0.06 16.53 3.34
CA LEU A 6 -0.47 15.14 3.09
C LEU A 6 -0.28 14.75 1.63
N LEU A 7 -0.64 15.64 0.70
CA LEU A 7 -0.42 15.42 -0.73
C LEU A 7 1.07 15.32 -1.08
N ILE A 8 1.93 16.16 -0.51
CA ILE A 8 3.39 16.06 -0.70
C ILE A 8 3.90 14.70 -0.20
N CYS A 9 3.47 14.24 0.98
CA CYS A 9 3.85 12.91 1.48
C CYS A 9 3.37 11.79 0.55
N LEU A 10 2.12 11.87 0.07
CA LEU A 10 1.56 10.90 -0.88
C LEU A 10 2.36 10.85 -2.19
N SER A 11 2.67 12.01 -2.77
CA SER A 11 3.44 12.12 -4.00
C SER A 11 4.86 11.62 -3.83
N ALA A 12 5.53 11.97 -2.73
CA ALA A 12 6.87 11.50 -2.45
C ALA A 12 6.91 9.98 -2.26
N LEU A 13 5.96 9.42 -1.49
CA LEU A 13 5.91 8.00 -1.20
C LEU A 13 5.59 7.16 -2.45
N ILE A 14 4.64 7.56 -3.30
CA ILE A 14 4.35 6.81 -4.53
C ILE A 14 5.52 6.86 -5.52
N VAL A 15 6.20 8.00 -5.63
CA VAL A 15 7.41 8.11 -6.47
C VAL A 15 8.51 7.20 -5.94
N PHE A 16 8.71 7.17 -4.62
CA PHE A 16 9.67 6.26 -4.01
C PHE A 16 9.33 4.78 -4.30
N ILE A 17 8.10 4.35 -4.03
CA ILE A 17 7.62 2.98 -4.31
C ILE A 17 7.83 2.64 -5.78
N PHE A 18 7.44 3.53 -6.70
CA PHE A 18 7.62 3.34 -8.13
C PHE A 18 9.08 3.16 -8.53
N LEU A 19 9.99 4.02 -8.03
CA LEU A 19 11.42 3.91 -8.34
C LEU A 19 12.03 2.61 -7.81
N VAL A 20 11.63 2.18 -6.61
CA VAL A 20 12.08 0.91 -6.03
C VAL A 20 11.54 -0.27 -6.83
N HIS A 21 10.26 -0.28 -7.21
CA HIS A 21 9.65 -1.34 -8.03
C HIS A 21 10.33 -1.45 -9.40
N VAL A 22 10.52 -0.32 -10.10
CA VAL A 22 11.20 -0.29 -11.42
C VAL A 22 12.65 -0.77 -11.29
N GLY A 23 13.38 -0.29 -10.28
CA GLY A 23 14.73 -0.76 -9.99
C GLY A 23 14.76 -2.26 -9.70
N ALA A 24 13.82 -2.76 -8.89
CA ALA A 24 13.73 -4.15 -8.53
C ALA A 24 13.46 -5.06 -9.73
N SER A 25 12.59 -4.62 -10.64
CA SER A 25 12.30 -5.31 -11.90
C SER A 25 13.50 -5.29 -12.85
N PHE A 26 14.18 -4.15 -12.99
CA PHE A 26 15.30 -4.01 -13.94
C PHE A 26 16.58 -4.73 -13.48
N PHE A 27 16.88 -4.69 -12.18
CA PHE A 27 18.08 -5.28 -11.59
C PHE A 27 17.83 -6.68 -10.99
N TYR A 28 16.65 -7.27 -11.22
CA TYR A 28 16.25 -8.58 -10.69
C TYR A 28 16.27 -8.67 -9.16
N TRP A 29 16.06 -7.57 -8.44
CA TRP A 29 16.04 -7.57 -6.98
C TRP A 29 14.90 -8.39 -6.41
N TYR A 30 13.76 -8.50 -7.09
CA TYR A 30 12.69 -9.40 -6.66
C TYR A 30 13.16 -10.85 -6.49
N ARG A 31 14.05 -11.30 -7.37
CA ARG A 31 14.65 -12.64 -7.27
C ARG A 31 15.75 -12.71 -6.21
N ALA A 32 16.54 -11.65 -6.04
CA ALA A 32 17.65 -11.62 -5.11
C ALA A 32 17.23 -11.36 -3.64
N LEU A 33 16.13 -10.62 -3.46
CA LEU A 33 15.62 -10.09 -2.19
C LEU A 33 14.12 -10.42 -2.10
N GLY A 34 13.78 -11.68 -1.79
CA GLY A 34 12.38 -12.12 -1.72
C GLY A 34 11.51 -11.39 -0.69
N TRP A 35 12.11 -10.66 0.26
CA TRP A 35 11.37 -9.83 1.22
C TRP A 35 10.97 -8.45 0.66
N LEU A 36 11.55 -8.03 -0.47
CA LEU A 36 11.37 -6.70 -1.01
C LEU A 36 9.91 -6.47 -1.44
N ASP A 37 9.26 -7.52 -1.92
CA ASP A 37 7.88 -7.47 -2.38
C ASP A 37 6.90 -7.20 -1.24
N ILE A 38 6.99 -8.03 -0.19
CA ILE A 38 6.31 -7.87 1.10
C ILE A 38 6.54 -6.47 1.69
N PHE A 39 7.77 -5.93 1.57
CA PHE A 39 8.08 -4.58 2.03
C PHE A 39 7.38 -3.49 1.20
N LEU A 40 7.30 -3.66 -0.13
CA LEU A 40 6.56 -2.75 -0.99
C LEU A 40 5.05 -2.81 -0.75
N HIS A 41 4.48 -3.98 -0.45
CA HIS A 41 3.10 -4.12 0.01
C HIS A 41 2.85 -3.32 1.29
N PHE A 42 3.71 -3.49 2.30
CA PHE A 42 3.62 -2.67 3.51
C PHE A 42 3.64 -1.16 3.23
N LEU A 43 4.54 -0.69 2.35
CA LEU A 43 4.57 0.72 1.94
C LEU A 43 3.34 1.14 1.12
N GLY A 44 2.83 0.24 0.28
CA GLY A 44 1.59 0.39 -0.49
C GLY A 44 0.40 0.57 0.43
N GLY A 45 0.27 -0.25 1.47
CA GLY A 45 -0.71 -0.12 2.54
C GLY A 45 -0.65 1.24 3.24
N ILE A 46 0.54 1.71 3.62
CA ILE A 46 0.74 3.06 4.16
C ILE A 46 0.19 4.08 3.16
N TRP A 47 0.62 4.00 1.90
CA TRP A 47 0.20 4.95 0.88
C TRP A 47 -1.31 4.96 0.65
N LEU A 48 -1.95 3.79 0.54
CA LEU A 48 -3.39 3.64 0.33
C LEU A 48 -4.21 4.21 1.48
N SER A 49 -3.78 3.99 2.73
CA SER A 49 -4.48 4.59 3.88
C SER A 49 -4.38 6.11 3.91
N LEU A 50 -3.20 6.67 3.58
CA LEU A 50 -3.03 8.12 3.44
C LEU A 50 -3.87 8.67 2.27
N ALA A 51 -3.97 7.92 1.17
CA ALA A 51 -4.74 8.30 0.01
C ALA A 51 -6.23 8.28 0.32
N ALA A 52 -6.71 7.26 1.04
CA ALA A 52 -8.09 7.18 1.53
C ALA A 52 -8.44 8.40 2.40
N VAL A 53 -7.58 8.76 3.36
CA VAL A 53 -7.79 9.97 4.19
C VAL A 53 -7.89 11.23 3.33
N TRP A 54 -7.00 11.38 2.34
CA TRP A 54 -6.96 12.57 1.49
C TRP A 54 -8.15 12.66 0.53
N LEU A 55 -8.53 11.54 -0.11
CA LEU A 55 -9.61 11.45 -1.10
C LEU A 55 -11.00 11.53 -0.45
N LEU A 56 -11.20 10.77 0.63
CA LEU A 56 -12.48 10.69 1.34
C LEU A 56 -12.67 11.86 2.32
N ARG A 57 -11.68 12.76 2.44
CA ARG A 57 -11.69 13.93 3.33
C ARG A 57 -12.01 13.53 4.77
N ILE A 58 -11.26 12.54 5.28
CA ILE A 58 -11.45 12.04 6.63
C ILE A 58 -10.78 13.01 7.61
N ASP A 59 -11.62 13.73 8.35
CA ASP A 59 -11.19 14.67 9.39
C ASP A 59 -11.29 14.05 10.79
N ASP A 60 -12.16 13.05 10.98
CA ASP A 60 -12.36 12.32 12.24
C ASP A 60 -12.11 10.81 12.10
N PHE A 61 -11.38 10.23 13.06
CA PHE A 61 -11.02 8.81 13.04
C PHE A 61 -12.00 7.94 13.84
N GLY A 62 -13.30 8.11 13.58
CA GLY A 62 -14.35 7.25 14.12
C GLY A 62 -14.41 5.87 13.46
N ILE A 63 -15.24 4.96 13.99
CA ILE A 63 -15.36 3.58 13.47
C ILE A 63 -15.70 3.53 11.98
N ARG A 64 -16.54 4.46 11.49
CA ARG A 64 -16.90 4.55 10.07
C ARG A 64 -15.69 4.89 9.20
N ALA A 65 -14.90 5.89 9.61
CA ALA A 65 -13.69 6.28 8.90
C ALA A 65 -12.66 5.15 8.87
N LEU A 66 -12.43 4.49 10.00
CA LEU A 66 -11.52 3.33 10.06
C LEU A 66 -11.99 2.20 9.14
N PHE A 67 -13.29 1.88 9.16
CA PHE A 67 -13.86 0.88 8.27
C PHE A 67 -13.71 1.26 6.79
N SER A 68 -13.97 2.52 6.43
CA SER A 68 -13.77 3.01 5.06
C SER A 68 -12.32 2.90 4.60
N ILE A 69 -11.35 3.21 5.47
CA ILE A 69 -9.92 3.07 5.13
C ILE A 69 -9.54 1.61 4.96
N ILE A 70 -9.98 0.73 5.86
CA ILE A 70 -9.70 -0.72 5.77
C ILE A 70 -10.26 -1.31 4.47
N VAL A 71 -11.52 -1.00 4.14
CA VAL A 71 -12.15 -1.44 2.89
C VAL A 71 -11.42 -0.87 1.68
N PHE A 72 -10.98 0.38 1.73
CA PHE A 72 -10.20 0.99 0.65
C PHE A 72 -8.86 0.28 0.44
N VAL A 73 -8.09 0.05 1.51
CA VAL A 73 -6.81 -0.67 1.43
C VAL A 73 -7.01 -2.08 0.87
N LEU A 74 -7.98 -2.83 1.40
CA LEU A 74 -8.28 -4.19 0.91
C LEU A 74 -8.74 -4.23 -0.54
N LEU A 75 -9.58 -3.28 -0.95
CA LEU A 75 -10.06 -3.22 -2.34
C LEU A 75 -8.86 -3.08 -3.30
N PHE A 76 -7.95 -2.16 -3.02
CA PHE A 76 -6.79 -1.94 -3.89
C PHE A 76 -5.74 -3.04 -3.76
N GLY A 77 -5.53 -3.60 -2.58
CA GLY A 77 -4.66 -4.79 -2.39
C GLY A 77 -5.17 -5.97 -3.21
N VAL A 78 -6.46 -6.31 -3.11
CA VAL A 78 -7.05 -7.41 -3.91
C VAL A 78 -6.98 -7.15 -5.41
N LEU A 79 -7.13 -5.88 -5.84
CA LEU A 79 -6.95 -5.53 -7.26
C LEU A 79 -5.50 -5.69 -7.70
N TRP A 80 -4.53 -5.39 -6.85
CA TRP A 80 -3.10 -5.59 -7.13
C TRP A 80 -2.75 -7.07 -7.25
N GLU A 81 -3.18 -7.89 -6.29
CA GLU A 81 -3.03 -9.36 -6.35
C GLU A 81 -3.65 -9.93 -7.61
N GLY A 82 -4.85 -9.48 -7.97
CA GLY A 82 -5.50 -9.86 -9.23
C GLY A 82 -4.67 -9.49 -10.46
N TYR A 83 -4.04 -8.32 -10.46
CA TYR A 83 -3.11 -7.90 -11.52
C TYR A 83 -1.88 -8.80 -11.59
N GLU A 84 -1.25 -9.10 -10.44
CA GLU A 84 -0.07 -9.96 -10.40
C GLU A 84 -0.36 -11.37 -10.90
N LEU A 85 -1.52 -11.94 -10.54
CA LEU A 85 -1.95 -13.23 -11.05
C LEU A 85 -2.09 -13.24 -12.57
N LEU A 86 -2.62 -12.16 -13.16
CA LEU A 86 -2.73 -12.02 -14.62
C LEU A 86 -1.36 -11.87 -15.29
N VAL A 87 -0.43 -11.14 -14.67
CA VAL A 87 0.92 -10.93 -15.20
C VAL A 87 1.78 -12.19 -15.06
N ASN A 88 1.73 -12.87 -13.91
CA ASN A 88 2.47 -14.09 -13.64
C ASN A 88 1.98 -15.26 -14.50
N SER A 89 0.66 -15.42 -14.65
CA SER A 89 0.10 -16.46 -15.53
C SER A 89 0.49 -16.26 -17.00
N SER A 90 0.63 -15.01 -17.47
CA SER A 90 1.04 -14.71 -18.85
C SER A 90 2.56 -14.77 -19.07
N THR A 91 3.37 -14.45 -18.06
CA THR A 91 4.84 -14.30 -18.21
C THR A 91 5.61 -15.53 -17.72
N THR A 92 5.29 -16.05 -16.53
CA THR A 92 6.06 -17.10 -15.85
C THR A 92 5.31 -18.43 -15.77
N ARG A 93 4.01 -18.45 -16.10
CA ARG A 93 3.11 -19.62 -15.95
C ARG A 93 3.12 -20.21 -14.53
N ASN A 94 3.43 -19.38 -13.54
CA ASN A 94 3.42 -19.79 -12.14
C ASN A 94 1.97 -19.79 -11.64
N PRO A 95 1.47 -20.86 -11.00
CA PRO A 95 0.15 -20.85 -10.39
C PRO A 95 0.05 -19.84 -9.24
N LEU A 96 -1.18 -19.53 -8.86
CA LEU A 96 -1.53 -18.69 -7.71
C LEU A 96 -0.90 -19.25 -6.43
N ASP A 97 -0.05 -18.45 -5.77
CA ASP A 97 0.43 -18.74 -4.42
C ASP A 97 -0.48 -18.07 -3.40
N VAL A 98 -1.36 -18.86 -2.79
CA VAL A 98 -2.36 -18.36 -1.83
C VAL A 98 -1.68 -17.76 -0.60
N LEU A 99 -0.51 -18.31 -0.21
CA LEU A 99 0.17 -17.87 1.00
C LEU A 99 0.82 -16.51 0.79
N ASP A 100 1.42 -16.30 -0.40
CA ASP A 100 2.01 -15.04 -0.84
C ASP A 100 0.94 -13.94 -0.83
N THR A 101 -0.13 -14.13 -1.61
CA THR A 101 -1.28 -13.22 -1.68
C THR A 101 -1.88 -12.89 -0.32
N LEU A 102 -2.03 -13.88 0.57
CA LEU A 102 -2.55 -13.62 1.90
C LEU A 102 -1.57 -12.79 2.73
N SER A 103 -0.27 -13.08 2.62
CA SER A 103 0.76 -12.32 3.32
C SER A 103 0.80 -10.87 2.84
N ASP A 104 0.68 -10.63 1.54
CA ASP A 104 0.67 -9.31 0.93
C ASP A 104 -0.53 -8.48 1.38
N LEU A 105 -1.74 -9.04 1.35
CA LEU A 105 -2.95 -8.39 1.88
C LEU A 105 -2.85 -8.08 3.39
N LEU A 106 -2.21 -8.95 4.17
CA LEU A 106 -1.97 -8.70 5.59
C LEU A 106 -0.97 -7.55 5.79
N LEU A 107 0.09 -7.48 4.97
CA LEU A 107 1.07 -6.41 5.04
C LEU A 107 0.51 -5.07 4.56
N ASP A 108 -0.34 -5.07 3.54
CA ASP A 108 -1.10 -3.90 3.11
C ASP A 108 -1.93 -3.35 4.29
N LEU A 109 -2.64 -4.23 5.01
CA LEU A 109 -3.42 -3.83 6.19
C LEU A 109 -2.54 -3.31 7.34
N LEU A 110 -1.41 -3.95 7.62
CA LEU A 110 -0.46 -3.50 8.65
C LEU A 110 0.12 -2.13 8.30
N GLY A 111 0.51 -1.93 7.05
CA GLY A 111 0.94 -0.64 6.51
C GLY A 111 -0.18 0.41 6.63
N GLY A 112 -1.41 0.03 6.28
CA GLY A 112 -2.58 0.88 6.42
C GLY A 112 -2.81 1.33 7.87
N GLY A 113 -2.64 0.43 8.83
CA GLY A 113 -2.68 0.74 10.26
C GLY A 113 -1.61 1.77 10.68
N VAL A 114 -0.38 1.63 10.16
CA VAL A 114 0.71 2.59 10.40
C VAL A 114 0.40 3.96 9.77
N GLY A 115 -0.16 4.00 8.56
CA GLY A 115 -0.57 5.25 7.92
C GLY A 115 -1.69 5.96 8.68
N ILE A 116 -2.68 5.22 9.19
CA ILE A 116 -3.71 5.76 10.10
C ILE A 116 -3.07 6.34 11.36
N PHE A 117 -2.18 5.59 12.02
CA PHE A 117 -1.49 6.06 13.22
C PHE A 117 -0.67 7.32 12.95
N PHE A 118 0.03 7.37 11.82
CA PHE A 118 0.81 8.54 11.40
C PHE A 118 -0.05 9.78 11.26
N VAL A 119 -1.19 9.71 10.55
CA VAL A 119 -2.09 10.86 10.43
C VAL A 119 -2.68 11.22 11.80
N LYS A 120 -3.20 10.25 12.55
CA LYS A 120 -3.81 10.55 13.85
C LYS A 120 -2.87 11.28 14.81
N ASN A 121 -1.58 10.94 14.84
CA ASN A 121 -0.65 11.47 15.84
C ASN A 121 0.20 12.66 15.35
N TYR A 122 0.63 12.64 14.09
CA TYR A 122 1.53 13.67 13.56
C TYR A 122 0.80 14.70 12.71
N ALA A 123 -0.34 14.33 12.14
CA ALA A 123 -1.16 15.26 11.39
C ALA A 123 -2.12 16.06 12.27
N ALA A 124 -2.71 15.49 13.32
CA ALA A 124 -3.71 16.19 14.13
C ALA A 124 -3.14 17.13 15.21
N LYS A 125 -1.83 17.11 15.47
CA LYS A 125 -1.18 17.89 16.56
C LYS A 125 -0.66 19.28 16.17
N ARG A 126 -1.25 19.96 15.19
CA ARG A 126 -0.95 21.38 14.90
C ARG A 126 -2.21 22.15 14.55
#